data_AF-A0A7V6SLH7-F1
#
_entry.id   AF-A0A7V6SLH7-F1
#
_cell.length_a   1.000
_cell.length_b   1.000
_cell.length_c   1.000
_cell.angle_alpha   90.00
_cell.angle_beta   90.00
_cell.angle_gamma   90.00
#
_symmetry.space_group_name_H-M   'P 1'
#
loop_
_entity.id
_entity.type
_entity.pdbx_description
1 polymer ?
#
loop_
_entity_poly.entity_id
_entity_poly.type
_entity_poly.pdbx_seq_one_letter_code
_entity_poly.pdbx_strand_id
1 'polypeptide(L)'
;MSDIANFLQSYNEALQQEIAGADLPFGLKEQFTFDSLEKRQSGREVYFVTRKWDGKRAVLRITSQGCGDNAIAEATILSKLDHPAIPKTFGVWEHNGRGFIVREYFEGDDLSTYVRKRGPLSFEMLTDVALRLCDILSYIHGQSPTVIHRDIKPENIIISGRNDVKLIDFGIARDFRQETSSAEYARDTQVAGTRPYMPPEQFGSEQSDNRTDLYALGVVMIFMATGKPDRMNLKSVYPYKGLIPIIEKCIRKDRDLRYKTAAQLKKHILWVRRRLTRKILLCVLLCAGLAVSFLIGLFVGRTQGFHSGIASIMDSPTARNQPFTQEELDQPVTFSSSYIEMAVRLVLNKDESATILRREITSRMQDICIYGTYIIHPSLDVSLIKMHLGKGTVQYRTDDGFRPDRGDISSLEDIPNMYYLQNLTLTSQSISDLSPLTGMKLKTINLSDNYVGNLLPLKDMVMLQELDLCQNPLKDLTPLSRLLSLESLDISQTQVTNLKPLAELTKLETLKLAYCGVKEIGVLAGLSSLREVDLSHTLVTDLSPLIREDDPITVYCSGLRDEVIGAVRDNPGIVLIEE
;
A
#
# COMPACT_ATOMS: atom_id res chain seq x y z
N MET A 1 -38.78 1.47 14.94
CA MET A 1 -38.19 1.84 16.26
C MET A 1 -39.13 1.53 17.44
N SER A 2 -40.47 1.53 17.29
CA SER A 2 -41.40 1.23 18.40
C SER A 2 -41.36 -0.23 18.91
N ASP A 3 -41.14 -1.22 18.04
CA ASP A 3 -41.19 -2.64 18.46
C ASP A 3 -40.00 -3.07 19.32
N ILE A 4 -38.81 -2.52 19.07
CA ILE A 4 -37.61 -2.79 19.90
C ILE A 4 -37.76 -2.11 21.26
N ALA A 5 -38.31 -0.90 21.31
CA ALA A 5 -38.53 -0.17 22.56
C ALA A 5 -39.55 -0.89 23.45
N ASN A 6 -40.67 -1.35 22.87
CA ASN A 6 -41.68 -2.11 23.58
C ASN A 6 -41.14 -3.46 24.07
N PHE A 7 -40.34 -4.17 23.24
CA PHE A 7 -39.69 -5.41 23.64
C PHE A 7 -38.71 -5.21 24.81
N LEU A 8 -37.85 -4.19 24.76
CA LEU A 8 -36.91 -3.89 25.83
C LEU A 8 -37.63 -3.49 27.12
N GLN A 9 -38.74 -2.76 27.01
CA GLN A 9 -39.54 -2.39 28.17
C GLN A 9 -40.20 -3.61 28.82
N SER A 10 -40.85 -4.48 28.05
CA SER A 10 -41.43 -5.73 28.58
C SER A 10 -40.37 -6.69 29.13
N TYR A 11 -39.19 -6.76 28.51
CA TYR A 11 -38.06 -7.55 29.02
C TYR A 11 -37.56 -7.01 30.37
N ASN A 12 -37.37 -5.69 30.48
CA ASN A 12 -36.96 -5.06 31.74
C ASN A 12 -38.02 -5.26 32.83
N GLU A 13 -39.31 -5.12 32.53
CA GLU A 13 -40.39 -5.36 33.49
C GLU A 13 -40.43 -6.82 33.97
N ALA A 14 -40.27 -7.79 33.06
CA ALA A 14 -40.19 -9.21 33.41
C ALA A 14 -38.94 -9.53 34.26
N LEU A 15 -37.79 -8.96 33.90
CA LEU A 15 -36.55 -9.10 34.67
C LEU A 15 -36.69 -8.49 36.07
N GLN A 16 -37.29 -7.31 36.18
CA GLN A 16 -37.56 -6.68 37.48
C GLN A 16 -38.54 -7.50 38.33
N GLN A 17 -39.53 -8.18 37.73
CA GLN A 17 -40.42 -9.10 38.45
C GLN A 17 -39.69 -10.37 38.91
N GLU A 18 -38.84 -10.97 38.08
CA GLU A 18 -38.03 -12.14 38.43
C GLU A 18 -37.06 -11.80 39.59
N ILE A 19 -36.50 -10.59 39.58
CA ILE A 19 -35.57 -10.08 40.59
C ILE A 19 -36.30 -9.61 41.86
N ALA A 20 -37.52 -9.07 41.75
CA ALA A 20 -38.37 -8.73 42.89
C ALA A 20 -38.79 -9.99 43.65
N GLY A 21 -39.04 -11.10 42.95
CA GLY A 21 -39.25 -12.43 43.52
C GLY A 21 -37.96 -13.14 43.95
N ALA A 22 -36.79 -12.67 43.50
CA ALA A 22 -35.51 -13.20 43.91
C ALA A 22 -35.14 -12.72 45.33
N ASP A 23 -34.80 -13.69 46.17
CA ASP A 23 -34.32 -13.44 47.52
C ASP A 23 -32.87 -12.91 47.45
N LEU A 24 -32.71 -11.59 47.55
CA LEU A 24 -31.45 -10.86 47.38
C LEU A 24 -31.11 -10.06 48.65
N PRO A 25 -29.82 -9.86 48.97
CA PRO A 25 -29.40 -9.11 50.13
C PRO A 25 -29.92 -7.66 50.12
N PHE A 26 -30.40 -7.17 51.27
CA PHE A 26 -30.92 -5.80 51.41
C PHE A 26 -29.92 -4.73 50.93
N GLY A 27 -28.67 -4.83 51.36
CA GLY A 27 -27.62 -3.88 50.97
C GLY A 27 -27.32 -3.85 49.47
N LEU A 28 -27.57 -4.96 48.75
CA LEU A 28 -27.47 -5.00 47.29
C LEU A 28 -28.63 -4.24 46.64
N LYS A 29 -29.87 -4.47 47.11
CA LYS A 29 -31.08 -3.79 46.59
C LYS A 29 -31.07 -2.28 46.89
N GLU A 30 -30.49 -1.88 48.01
CA GLU A 30 -30.39 -0.46 48.40
C GLU A 30 -29.48 0.30 47.41
N GLN A 31 -28.36 -0.32 47.03
CA GLN A 31 -27.26 0.34 46.34
C GLN A 31 -27.29 0.22 44.80
N PHE A 32 -27.95 -0.81 44.25
CA PHE A 32 -27.93 -1.11 42.82
C PHE A 32 -29.32 -1.35 42.24
N THR A 33 -29.46 -1.08 40.94
CA THR A 33 -30.65 -1.39 40.12
C THR A 33 -30.25 -2.41 39.06
N PHE A 34 -31.05 -3.43 38.80
CA PHE A 34 -30.70 -4.47 37.82
C PHE A 34 -31.08 -4.05 36.41
N ASP A 35 -30.16 -4.27 35.46
CA ASP A 35 -30.34 -3.83 34.06
C ASP A 35 -30.70 -5.02 33.16
N SER A 36 -29.80 -6.00 33.04
CA SER A 36 -29.93 -7.14 32.10
C SER A 36 -29.18 -8.38 32.59
N LEU A 37 -29.64 -9.56 32.17
CA LEU A 37 -28.94 -10.83 32.36
C LEU A 37 -28.00 -11.08 31.17
N GLU A 38 -26.70 -11.19 31.42
CA GLU A 38 -25.71 -11.43 30.36
C GLU A 38 -25.42 -12.91 30.15
N LYS A 39 -25.29 -13.68 31.24
CA LYS A 39 -24.88 -15.08 31.13
C LYS A 39 -25.40 -15.91 32.31
N ARG A 40 -25.97 -17.07 31.99
CA ARG A 40 -26.38 -18.09 32.97
C ARG A 40 -25.77 -19.44 32.58
N GLN A 41 -24.82 -19.95 33.36
CA GLN A 41 -24.19 -21.26 33.13
C GLN A 41 -23.82 -21.94 34.45
N SER A 42 -24.21 -23.22 34.61
CA SER A 42 -23.77 -24.14 35.68
C SER A 42 -23.74 -23.52 37.09
N GLY A 43 -24.84 -22.91 37.53
CA GLY A 43 -24.94 -22.32 38.88
C GLY A 43 -24.20 -20.97 39.06
N ARG A 44 -23.78 -20.33 37.96
CA ARG A 44 -23.26 -18.97 37.94
C ARG A 44 -24.10 -18.09 37.04
N GLU A 45 -24.43 -16.92 37.55
CA GLU A 45 -25.23 -15.92 36.85
C GLU A 45 -24.48 -14.60 36.85
N VAL A 46 -24.49 -13.90 35.71
CA VAL A 46 -23.83 -12.61 35.55
C VAL A 46 -24.86 -11.62 35.01
N TYR A 47 -25.05 -10.53 35.75
CA TYR A 47 -25.99 -9.46 35.45
C TYR A 47 -25.23 -8.14 35.30
N PHE A 48 -25.74 -7.26 34.45
CA PHE A 48 -25.42 -5.85 34.53
C PHE A 48 -26.35 -5.17 35.55
N VAL A 49 -25.76 -4.31 36.37
CA VAL A 49 -26.47 -3.51 37.37
C VAL A 49 -26.01 -2.06 37.29
N THR A 50 -26.91 -1.12 37.51
CA THR A 50 -26.62 0.32 37.59
C THR A 50 -26.44 0.74 39.05
N ARG A 51 -25.36 1.46 39.33
CA ARG A 51 -25.07 2.03 40.65
C ARG A 51 -25.94 3.24 40.91
N LYS A 52 -26.71 3.25 42.01
CA LYS A 52 -27.67 4.34 42.27
C LYS A 52 -27.01 5.68 42.61
N TRP A 53 -25.78 5.67 43.13
CA TRP A 53 -25.11 6.89 43.58
C TRP A 53 -24.41 7.67 42.46
N ASP A 54 -24.10 7.05 41.32
CA ASP A 54 -23.44 7.73 40.19
C ASP A 54 -23.97 7.34 38.80
N GLY A 55 -24.97 6.47 38.72
CA GLY A 55 -25.61 6.04 37.48
C GLY A 55 -24.74 5.18 36.56
N LYS A 56 -23.53 4.80 36.97
CA LYS A 56 -22.62 3.99 36.14
C LYS A 56 -22.91 2.51 36.29
N ARG A 57 -22.68 1.75 35.22
CA ARG A 57 -22.84 0.30 35.20
C ARG A 57 -21.78 -0.43 36.03
N ALA A 58 -22.16 -1.59 36.52
CA ALA A 58 -21.37 -2.55 37.27
C ALA A 58 -21.79 -3.97 36.87
N VAL A 59 -20.94 -4.94 37.18
CA VAL A 59 -21.19 -6.36 36.94
C VAL A 59 -21.51 -7.03 38.26
N LEU A 60 -22.69 -7.62 38.37
CA LEU A 60 -23.07 -8.50 39.46
C LEU A 60 -22.86 -9.95 39.03
N ARG A 61 -22.11 -10.69 39.85
CA ARG A 61 -21.95 -12.13 39.71
C ARG A 61 -22.62 -12.84 40.89
N ILE A 62 -23.49 -13.80 40.58
CA ILE A 62 -24.19 -14.63 41.55
C ILE A 62 -23.67 -16.06 41.44
N THR A 63 -23.39 -16.69 42.58
CA THR A 63 -22.99 -18.10 42.66
C THR A 63 -24.01 -18.90 43.47
N SER A 64 -24.32 -20.12 43.02
CA SER A 64 -25.29 -21.04 43.65
C SER A 64 -24.81 -21.65 44.96
N GLN A 65 -23.51 -21.59 45.23
CA GLN A 65 -22.91 -21.81 46.55
C GLN A 65 -22.52 -20.43 47.09
N GLY A 66 -22.47 -20.27 48.42
CA GLY A 66 -22.17 -19.02 49.10
C GLY A 66 -20.87 -18.37 48.63
N CYS A 67 -20.54 -17.20 49.17
CA CYS A 67 -19.22 -16.62 48.95
C CYS A 67 -18.16 -17.47 49.69
N GLY A 68 -17.82 -18.64 49.15
CA GLY A 68 -16.76 -19.48 49.72
C GLY A 68 -15.45 -18.69 49.82
N ASP A 69 -14.50 -19.18 50.61
CA ASP A 69 -13.23 -18.49 50.95
C ASP A 69 -12.55 -17.82 49.76
N ASN A 70 -12.66 -18.43 48.58
CA ASN A 70 -12.13 -17.94 47.31
C ASN A 70 -12.71 -16.59 46.83
N ALA A 71 -14.02 -16.37 46.96
CA ALA A 71 -14.69 -15.15 46.52
C ALA A 71 -14.34 -13.96 47.44
N ILE A 72 -14.30 -14.22 48.74
CA ILE A 72 -13.91 -13.26 49.77
C ILE A 72 -12.43 -12.93 49.63
N ALA A 73 -11.57 -13.93 49.41
CA ALA A 73 -10.15 -13.73 49.15
C ALA A 73 -9.90 -12.90 47.89
N GLU A 74 -10.67 -13.13 46.81
CA GLU A 74 -10.61 -12.30 45.59
C GLU A 74 -11.02 -10.86 45.85
N ALA A 75 -12.14 -10.63 46.52
CA ALA A 75 -12.56 -9.28 46.89
C ALA A 75 -11.54 -8.57 47.81
N THR A 76 -10.92 -9.32 48.73
CA THR A 76 -9.89 -8.81 49.65
C THR A 76 -8.59 -8.44 48.93
N ILE A 77 -8.23 -9.16 47.88
CA ILE A 77 -7.09 -8.78 47.02
C ILE A 77 -7.47 -7.55 46.19
N LEU A 78 -8.61 -7.57 45.50
CA LEU A 78 -9.05 -6.48 44.65
C LEU A 78 -9.23 -5.16 45.42
N SER A 79 -9.68 -5.20 46.68
CA SER A 79 -9.83 -4.00 47.51
C SER A 79 -8.50 -3.32 47.86
N LYS A 80 -7.39 -4.05 47.77
CA LYS A 80 -6.03 -3.53 48.00
C LYS A 80 -5.36 -3.01 46.72
N LEU A 81 -5.97 -3.25 45.56
CA LEU A 81 -5.45 -2.83 44.27
C LEU A 81 -6.12 -1.51 43.84
N ASP A 82 -5.31 -0.55 43.43
CA ASP A 82 -5.75 0.70 42.82
C ASP A 82 -5.06 0.88 41.47
N HIS A 83 -5.72 0.39 40.42
CA HIS A 83 -5.22 0.48 39.05
C HIS A 83 -6.40 0.65 38.08
N PRO A 84 -6.36 1.60 37.13
CA PRO A 84 -7.49 1.91 36.23
C PRO A 84 -7.82 0.80 35.22
N ALA A 85 -7.01 -0.26 35.19
CA ALA A 85 -7.22 -1.43 34.33
C ALA A 85 -7.58 -2.71 35.09
N ILE A 86 -7.87 -2.59 36.39
CA ILE A 86 -8.30 -3.68 37.28
C ILE A 86 -9.63 -3.23 37.90
N PRO A 87 -10.66 -4.10 37.92
CA PRO A 87 -11.98 -3.67 38.37
C PRO A 87 -12.01 -3.45 39.88
N LYS A 88 -12.62 -2.35 40.31
CA LYS A 88 -12.93 -2.13 41.73
C LYS A 88 -14.03 -3.09 42.18
N THR A 89 -13.94 -3.60 43.41
CA THR A 89 -15.04 -4.35 44.04
C THR A 89 -15.89 -3.38 44.84
N PHE A 90 -17.18 -3.30 44.52
CA PHE A 90 -18.12 -2.43 45.23
C PHE A 90 -18.79 -3.12 46.42
N GLY A 91 -18.91 -4.44 46.38
CA GLY A 91 -19.34 -5.19 47.56
C GLY A 91 -19.43 -6.69 47.32
N VAL A 92 -19.51 -7.40 48.44
CA VAL A 92 -19.68 -8.85 48.52
C VAL A 92 -20.75 -9.14 49.57
N TRP A 93 -21.69 -10.00 49.23
CA TRP A 93 -22.74 -10.43 50.13
C TRP A 93 -22.94 -11.93 50.02
N GLU A 94 -23.33 -12.54 51.13
CA GLU A 94 -23.86 -13.89 51.15
C GLU A 94 -25.30 -13.84 51.63
N HIS A 95 -26.20 -14.49 50.90
CA HIS A 95 -27.61 -14.52 51.24
C HIS A 95 -28.22 -15.83 50.78
N ASN A 96 -28.85 -16.56 51.71
CA ASN A 96 -29.45 -17.90 51.49
C ASN A 96 -28.52 -18.90 50.80
N GLY A 97 -27.27 -18.98 51.24
CA GLY A 97 -26.28 -19.90 50.67
C GLY A 97 -25.89 -19.57 49.22
N ARG A 98 -26.20 -18.37 48.73
CA ARG A 98 -25.73 -17.82 47.45
C ARG A 98 -24.76 -16.68 47.69
N GLY A 99 -23.72 -16.62 46.88
CA GLY A 99 -22.74 -15.54 46.89
C GLY A 99 -23.07 -14.47 45.86
N PHE A 100 -22.90 -13.20 46.23
CA PHE A 100 -23.15 -12.03 45.37
C PHE A 100 -21.93 -11.14 45.39
N ILE A 101 -21.37 -10.83 44.21
CA ILE A 101 -20.19 -9.98 44.09
C ILE A 101 -20.46 -8.92 43.04
N VAL A 102 -20.33 -7.65 43.41
CA VAL A 102 -20.49 -6.54 42.46
C VAL A 102 -19.16 -5.86 42.21
N ARG A 103 -18.82 -5.69 40.93
CA ARG A 103 -17.55 -5.15 40.46
C ARG A 103 -17.76 -4.07 39.42
N GLU A 104 -16.73 -3.25 39.21
CA GLU A 104 -16.68 -2.30 38.12
C GLU A 104 -16.86 -2.98 36.76
N TYR A 105 -17.73 -2.38 35.94
CA TYR A 105 -17.91 -2.79 34.56
C TYR A 105 -16.91 -2.05 33.67
N PHE A 106 -16.27 -2.78 32.77
CA PHE A 106 -15.50 -2.20 31.68
C PHE A 106 -16.26 -2.39 30.37
N GLU A 107 -16.47 -1.29 29.66
CA GLU A 107 -17.02 -1.31 28.31
C GLU A 107 -16.04 -2.00 27.35
N GLY A 108 -16.56 -2.75 26.38
CA GLY A 108 -15.76 -3.46 25.36
C GLY A 108 -16.08 -4.95 25.26
N ASP A 109 -15.48 -5.60 24.26
CA ASP A 109 -15.56 -7.06 24.08
C ASP A 109 -14.41 -7.73 24.86
N ASP A 110 -14.63 -8.92 25.40
CA ASP A 110 -13.53 -9.78 25.82
C ASP A 110 -12.67 -10.19 24.61
N LEU A 111 -11.36 -10.39 24.81
CA LEU A 111 -10.41 -10.66 23.74
C LEU A 111 -10.77 -11.93 22.95
N SER A 112 -11.39 -12.92 23.60
CA SER A 112 -11.89 -14.15 22.94
C SER A 112 -12.98 -13.78 21.92
N THR A 113 -13.97 -13.00 22.33
CA THR A 113 -15.05 -12.49 21.49
C THR A 113 -14.53 -11.57 20.39
N TYR A 114 -13.62 -10.65 20.73
CA TYR A 114 -13.04 -9.70 19.79
C TYR A 114 -12.33 -10.42 18.62
N VAL A 115 -11.47 -11.39 18.93
CA VAL A 115 -10.74 -12.18 17.91
C VAL A 115 -11.68 -13.08 17.12
N ARG A 116 -12.72 -13.65 17.74
CA ARG A 116 -13.75 -14.41 16.99
C ARG A 116 -14.48 -13.55 15.97
N LYS A 117 -14.85 -12.31 16.33
CA LYS A 117 -15.58 -11.39 15.45
C LYS A 117 -14.70 -10.82 14.34
N ARG A 118 -13.42 -10.53 14.61
CA ARG A 118 -12.55 -9.74 13.71
C ARG A 118 -11.35 -10.51 13.13
N GLY A 119 -11.14 -11.74 13.57
CA GLY A 119 -9.96 -12.53 13.23
C GLY A 119 -8.73 -12.19 14.08
N PRO A 120 -7.56 -12.78 13.75
CA PRO A 120 -6.29 -12.54 14.45
C PRO A 120 -5.87 -11.07 14.42
N LEU A 121 -5.18 -10.63 15.47
CA LEU A 121 -4.75 -9.24 15.62
C LEU A 121 -3.51 -8.92 14.77
N SER A 122 -3.44 -7.68 14.27
CA SER A 122 -2.23 -7.14 13.64
C SER A 122 -1.08 -7.04 14.65
N PHE A 123 0.16 -6.96 14.16
CA PHE A 123 1.34 -6.80 15.02
C PHE A 123 1.25 -5.59 15.95
N GLU A 124 0.75 -4.46 15.44
CA GLU A 124 0.59 -3.23 16.23
C GLU A 124 -0.35 -3.49 17.41
N MET A 125 -1.58 -3.93 17.13
CA MET A 125 -2.60 -4.19 18.15
C MET A 125 -2.16 -5.26 19.14
N LEU A 126 -1.59 -6.37 18.67
CA LEU A 126 -1.09 -7.45 19.51
C LEU A 126 -0.02 -6.93 20.48
N THR A 127 0.95 -6.17 19.99
CA THR A 127 2.01 -5.62 20.84
C THR A 127 1.50 -4.56 21.79
N ASP A 128 0.54 -3.72 21.40
CA ASP A 128 -0.08 -2.74 22.31
C ASP A 128 -0.83 -3.44 23.45
N VAL A 129 -1.64 -4.45 23.14
CA VAL A 129 -2.34 -5.27 24.15
C VAL A 129 -1.34 -5.97 25.08
N ALA A 130 -0.32 -6.62 24.52
CA ALA A 130 0.70 -7.30 25.32
C ALA A 130 1.49 -6.34 26.24
N LEU A 131 1.81 -5.14 25.77
CA LEU A 131 2.51 -4.12 26.57
C LEU A 131 1.64 -3.63 27.73
N ARG A 132 0.33 -3.42 27.50
CA ARG A 132 -0.61 -3.03 28.57
C ARG A 132 -0.79 -4.13 29.60
N LEU A 133 -0.89 -5.38 29.16
CA LEU A 133 -0.90 -6.53 30.06
C LEU A 133 0.41 -6.60 30.87
N CYS A 134 1.58 -6.37 30.26
CA CYS A 134 2.83 -6.30 31.03
C CYS A 134 2.84 -5.19 32.07
N ASP A 135 2.18 -4.05 31.83
CA ASP A 135 2.05 -2.97 32.83
C ASP A 135 1.17 -3.39 34.00
N ILE A 136 0.00 -3.97 33.71
CA ILE A 136 -0.91 -4.50 34.72
C ILE A 136 -0.21 -5.58 35.56
N LEU A 137 0.49 -6.51 34.90
CA LEU A 137 1.24 -7.58 35.56
C LEU A 137 2.38 -7.04 36.41
N SER A 138 3.14 -6.05 35.91
CA SER A 138 4.19 -5.41 36.70
C SER A 138 3.64 -4.75 37.95
N TYR A 139 2.45 -4.14 37.86
CA TYR A 139 1.76 -3.53 39.00
C TYR A 139 1.33 -4.55 40.05
N ILE A 140 0.63 -5.63 39.66
CA ILE A 140 0.15 -6.64 40.64
C ILE A 140 1.30 -7.48 41.21
N HIS A 141 2.34 -7.77 40.40
CA HIS A 141 3.52 -8.51 40.85
C HIS A 141 4.40 -7.67 41.79
N GLY A 142 4.29 -6.34 41.73
CA GLY A 142 5.00 -5.40 42.61
C GLY A 142 4.33 -5.15 43.96
N GLN A 143 3.15 -5.73 44.21
CA GLN A 143 2.47 -5.60 45.50
C GLN A 143 3.19 -6.38 46.62
N SER A 144 2.93 -6.00 47.86
CA SER A 144 3.46 -6.67 49.05
C SER A 144 2.30 -7.09 49.97
N PRO A 145 1.94 -8.39 50.03
CA PRO A 145 2.55 -9.52 49.32
C PRO A 145 2.26 -9.50 47.80
N THR A 146 3.13 -10.17 47.03
CA THR A 146 3.01 -10.29 45.57
C THR A 146 1.68 -10.92 45.17
N VAL A 147 0.95 -10.26 44.27
CA VAL A 147 -0.33 -10.75 43.75
C VAL A 147 -0.10 -11.42 42.39
N ILE A 148 -0.44 -12.70 42.26
CA ILE A 148 -0.35 -13.48 41.02
C ILE A 148 -1.76 -13.71 40.48
N HIS A 149 -2.00 -13.43 39.19
CA HIS A 149 -3.34 -13.49 38.60
C HIS A 149 -3.82 -14.94 38.39
N ARG A 150 -2.96 -15.83 37.88
CA ARG A 150 -3.15 -17.29 37.71
C ARG A 150 -4.22 -17.76 36.74
N ASP A 151 -5.07 -16.88 36.24
CA ASP A 151 -6.09 -17.20 35.22
C ASP A 151 -6.08 -16.24 34.02
N ILE A 152 -4.90 -15.86 33.54
CA ILE A 152 -4.78 -15.02 32.34
C ILE A 152 -5.19 -15.83 31.12
N LYS A 153 -6.24 -15.37 30.44
CA LYS A 153 -6.81 -15.97 29.24
C LYS A 153 -7.64 -14.93 28.47
N PRO A 154 -7.98 -15.17 27.19
CA PRO A 154 -8.68 -14.17 26.38
C PRO A 154 -10.04 -13.73 26.95
N GLU A 155 -10.76 -14.60 27.65
CA GLU A 155 -12.06 -14.28 28.25
C GLU A 155 -11.96 -13.30 29.44
N ASN A 156 -10.76 -13.18 30.03
CA ASN A 156 -10.50 -12.33 31.19
C ASN A 156 -9.81 -11.01 30.81
N ILE A 157 -9.73 -10.70 29.52
CA ILE A 157 -9.09 -9.49 29.00
C ILE A 157 -10.13 -8.72 28.20
N ILE A 158 -10.52 -7.53 28.66
CA ILE A 158 -11.48 -6.66 27.95
C ILE A 158 -10.73 -5.67 27.07
N ILE A 159 -11.24 -5.45 25.86
CA ILE A 159 -10.69 -4.51 24.87
C ILE A 159 -11.78 -3.54 24.40
N SER A 160 -11.58 -2.25 24.66
CA SER A 160 -12.47 -1.15 24.23
C SER A 160 -11.81 -0.22 23.19
N GLY A 161 -10.86 -0.76 22.42
CA GLY A 161 -10.07 -0.01 21.43
C GLY A 161 -8.57 -0.28 21.56
N ARG A 162 -7.74 0.42 20.77
CA ARG A 162 -6.28 0.16 20.69
C ARG A 162 -5.53 0.37 22.01
N ASN A 163 -5.99 1.31 22.85
CA ASN A 163 -5.27 1.74 24.05
C ASN A 163 -5.99 1.44 25.37
N ASP A 164 -7.15 0.78 25.33
CA ASP A 164 -7.90 0.46 26.54
C ASP A 164 -8.06 -1.05 26.72
N VAL A 165 -7.16 -1.60 27.55
CA VAL A 165 -7.07 -3.02 27.86
C VAL A 165 -7.21 -3.19 29.37
N LYS A 166 -8.15 -4.04 29.76
CA LYS A 166 -8.49 -4.28 31.18
C LYS A 166 -8.32 -5.76 31.50
N LEU A 167 -7.88 -6.06 32.72
CA LEU A 167 -7.74 -7.43 33.21
C LEU A 167 -8.76 -7.67 34.32
N ILE A 168 -9.61 -8.68 34.12
CA ILE A 168 -10.70 -9.03 35.03
C ILE A 168 -10.52 -10.46 35.56
N ASP A 169 -11.26 -10.80 36.62
CA ASP A 169 -11.38 -12.16 37.18
C ASP A 169 -10.05 -12.82 37.58
N PHE A 170 -9.68 -12.67 38.86
CA PHE A 170 -8.45 -13.25 39.42
C PHE A 170 -8.67 -14.72 39.80
N GLY A 171 -7.73 -15.58 39.46
CA GLY A 171 -7.81 -17.03 39.60
C GLY A 171 -7.60 -17.57 41.01
N ILE A 172 -8.01 -16.86 42.06
CA ILE A 172 -7.71 -17.18 43.47
C ILE A 172 -8.34 -18.50 43.92
N ALA A 173 -9.43 -18.92 43.27
CA ALA A 173 -10.13 -20.17 43.56
C ALA A 173 -9.34 -21.46 43.29
N ARG A 174 -8.13 -21.37 42.72
CA ARG A 174 -7.28 -22.53 42.42
C ARG A 174 -6.36 -22.95 43.56
N ASP A 175 -6.02 -22.05 44.49
CA ASP A 175 -5.14 -22.39 45.63
C ASP A 175 -5.83 -23.32 46.63
N PHE A 176 -7.06 -23.00 47.04
CA PHE A 176 -7.77 -23.77 48.07
C PHE A 176 -8.11 -25.21 47.65
N ARG A 177 -8.24 -25.48 46.34
CA ARG A 177 -8.57 -26.83 45.86
C ARG A 177 -7.40 -27.81 45.96
N GLN A 178 -6.16 -27.33 45.97
CA GLN A 178 -4.98 -28.21 46.14
C GLN A 178 -4.85 -28.74 47.57
N GLU A 179 -5.41 -28.05 48.57
CA GLU A 179 -5.34 -28.52 49.97
C GLU A 179 -6.47 -29.49 50.35
N THR A 180 -7.60 -29.49 49.65
CA THR A 180 -8.83 -30.21 50.11
C THR A 180 -9.34 -31.34 49.22
N SER A 181 -8.67 -31.72 48.12
CA SER A 181 -9.17 -32.82 47.29
C SER A 181 -8.10 -33.84 46.90
N SER A 182 -8.29 -35.05 47.41
CA SER A 182 -7.59 -36.28 47.00
C SER A 182 -7.65 -36.45 45.48
N ALA A 183 -6.48 -36.72 44.91
CA ALA A 183 -6.15 -36.61 43.49
C ALA A 183 -6.83 -37.61 42.53
N GLU A 184 -7.89 -38.31 42.93
CA GLU A 184 -8.37 -39.50 42.22
C GLU A 184 -9.72 -39.35 41.50
N TYR A 185 -10.56 -38.37 41.83
CA TYR A 185 -11.92 -38.25 41.26
C TYR A 185 -12.16 -37.09 40.27
N ALA A 186 -11.16 -36.28 39.95
CA ALA A 186 -11.35 -35.08 39.11
C ALA A 186 -11.01 -35.29 37.61
N ARG A 187 -10.93 -36.54 37.12
CA ARG A 187 -10.50 -36.80 35.74
C ARG A 187 -11.58 -36.58 34.67
N ASP A 188 -12.87 -36.71 34.99
CA ASP A 188 -13.86 -36.95 33.92
C ASP A 188 -15.08 -36.04 33.77
N THR A 189 -15.18 -34.90 34.47
CA THR A 189 -16.32 -33.99 34.20
C THR A 189 -15.97 -32.51 34.33
N GLN A 190 -16.00 -31.80 33.19
CA GLN A 190 -16.01 -30.35 33.00
C GLN A 190 -14.74 -29.53 33.35
N VAL A 191 -13.66 -29.62 32.55
CA VAL A 191 -12.77 -28.46 32.28
C VAL A 191 -12.19 -28.55 30.86
N ALA A 192 -13.04 -28.49 29.84
CA ALA A 192 -12.61 -28.52 28.43
C ALA A 192 -12.09 -27.16 27.90
N GLY A 193 -12.31 -26.04 28.61
CA GLY A 193 -12.06 -24.69 28.09
C GLY A 193 -10.74 -24.00 28.50
N THR A 194 -10.20 -24.26 29.70
CA THR A 194 -9.13 -23.40 30.28
C THR A 194 -7.73 -24.03 30.25
N ARG A 195 -7.61 -25.32 29.90
CA ARG A 195 -6.33 -26.05 29.92
C ARG A 195 -5.19 -25.46 29.07
N PRO A 196 -5.41 -24.87 27.87
CA PRO A 196 -4.26 -24.54 27.01
C PRO A 196 -3.40 -23.37 27.53
N TYR A 197 -3.98 -22.49 28.34
CA TYR A 197 -3.30 -21.31 28.91
C TYR A 197 -2.58 -21.62 30.23
N MET A 198 -2.84 -22.77 30.85
CA MET A 198 -2.25 -23.15 32.13
C MET A 198 -0.79 -23.61 31.95
N PRO A 199 0.17 -23.04 32.70
CA PRO A 199 1.53 -23.54 32.71
C PRO A 199 1.67 -24.90 33.43
N PRO A 200 2.73 -25.68 33.12
CA PRO A 200 2.93 -27.03 33.67
C PRO A 200 2.94 -27.11 35.20
N GLU A 201 3.51 -26.11 35.88
CA GLU A 201 3.61 -26.10 37.35
C GLU A 201 2.25 -26.06 38.03
N GLN A 202 1.19 -25.57 37.37
CA GLN A 202 -0.17 -25.60 37.93
C GLN A 202 -0.80 -27.01 37.98
N PHE A 203 -0.17 -28.00 37.34
CA PHE A 203 -0.59 -29.40 37.40
C PHE A 203 0.25 -30.23 38.39
N GLY A 204 1.30 -29.65 38.97
CA GLY A 204 2.20 -30.32 39.91
C GLY A 204 2.12 -29.74 41.34
N SER A 205 3.05 -30.16 42.19
CA SER A 205 3.21 -29.68 43.57
C SER A 205 4.10 -28.43 43.69
N GLU A 206 4.48 -27.81 42.58
CA GLU A 206 5.34 -26.63 42.58
C GLU A 206 4.55 -25.35 42.85
N GLN A 207 5.06 -24.50 43.74
CA GLN A 207 4.43 -23.22 44.05
C GLN A 207 4.43 -22.28 42.83
N SER A 208 3.26 -21.76 42.49
CA SER A 208 3.08 -20.75 41.43
C SER A 208 3.76 -19.44 41.82
N ASP A 209 4.43 -18.81 40.87
CA ASP A 209 5.06 -17.50 41.04
C ASP A 209 4.64 -16.56 39.90
N ASN A 210 5.19 -15.35 39.87
CA ASN A 210 4.84 -14.34 38.87
C ASN A 210 5.09 -14.81 37.40
N ARG A 211 5.93 -15.82 37.17
CA ARG A 211 6.23 -16.40 35.84
C ARG A 211 5.12 -17.30 35.32
N THR A 212 4.21 -17.73 36.19
CA THR A 212 2.97 -18.43 35.83
C THR A 212 2.12 -17.53 34.92
N ASP A 213 1.99 -16.26 35.27
CA ASP A 213 1.26 -15.26 34.48
C ASP A 213 1.96 -14.94 33.15
N LEU A 214 3.29 -14.92 33.14
CA LEU A 214 4.07 -14.66 31.92
C LEU A 214 3.93 -15.78 30.89
N TYR A 215 3.81 -17.02 31.35
CA TYR A 215 3.50 -18.16 30.47
C TYR A 215 2.13 -18.00 29.83
N ALA A 216 1.11 -17.74 30.66
CA ALA A 216 -0.25 -17.58 30.21
C ALA A 216 -0.38 -16.41 29.22
N LEU A 217 0.29 -15.28 29.48
CA LEU A 217 0.40 -14.17 28.52
C LEU A 217 1.06 -14.60 27.21
N GLY A 218 2.09 -15.45 27.24
CA GLY A 218 2.70 -16.03 26.04
C GLY A 218 1.70 -16.83 25.20
N VAL A 219 0.85 -17.64 25.83
CA VAL A 219 -0.21 -18.39 25.12
C VAL A 219 -1.30 -17.44 24.60
N VAL A 220 -1.66 -16.39 25.35
CA VAL A 220 -2.57 -15.34 24.86
C VAL A 220 -1.99 -14.63 23.64
N MET A 221 -0.68 -14.37 23.59
CA MET A 221 -0.04 -13.80 22.39
C MET A 221 -0.12 -14.74 21.17
N ILE A 222 -0.06 -16.06 21.37
CA ILE A 222 -0.30 -17.05 20.29
C ILE A 222 -1.74 -16.98 19.81
N PHE A 223 -2.69 -16.91 20.74
CA PHE A 223 -4.11 -16.76 20.43
C PHE A 223 -4.38 -15.47 19.65
N MET A 224 -3.82 -14.33 20.08
CA MET A 224 -3.93 -13.06 19.36
C MET A 224 -3.35 -13.16 17.94
N ALA A 225 -2.24 -13.88 17.76
CA ALA A 225 -1.56 -14.01 16.47
C ALA A 225 -2.24 -14.96 15.49
N THR A 226 -2.99 -15.96 15.97
CA THR A 226 -3.45 -17.09 15.13
C THR A 226 -4.95 -17.40 15.27
N GLY A 227 -5.65 -16.80 16.22
CA GLY A 227 -7.03 -17.13 16.58
C GLY A 227 -7.20 -18.44 17.35
N LYS A 228 -6.12 -19.20 17.61
CA LYS A 228 -6.13 -20.46 18.34
C LYS A 228 -4.99 -20.48 19.37
N PRO A 229 -5.13 -21.14 20.53
CA PRO A 229 -4.04 -21.26 21.49
C PRO A 229 -3.01 -22.36 21.11
N ASP A 230 -2.90 -22.71 19.83
CA ASP A 230 -2.07 -23.82 19.34
C ASP A 230 -0.62 -23.38 19.07
N ARG A 231 0.33 -24.08 19.69
CA ARG A 231 1.76 -23.80 19.66
C ARG A 231 2.43 -24.23 18.37
N MET A 232 1.89 -25.24 17.68
CA MET A 232 2.58 -25.90 16.56
C MET A 232 2.58 -25.06 15.28
N ASN A 233 1.70 -24.06 15.17
CA ASN A 233 1.48 -23.30 13.94
C ASN A 233 1.96 -21.84 13.98
N LEU A 234 2.57 -21.37 15.08
CA LEU A 234 2.97 -19.95 15.18
C LEU A 234 4.00 -19.54 14.12
N LYS A 235 4.99 -20.41 13.85
CA LYS A 235 6.06 -20.12 12.86
C LYS A 235 5.57 -20.14 11.42
N SER A 236 4.60 -20.97 11.09
CA SER A 236 4.04 -21.05 9.73
C SER A 236 3.06 -19.90 9.47
N VAL A 237 2.19 -19.60 10.43
CA VAL A 237 1.06 -18.69 10.24
C VAL A 237 1.41 -17.22 10.50
N TYR A 238 2.31 -16.91 11.44
CA TYR A 238 2.54 -15.54 11.84
C TYR A 238 3.67 -14.86 11.03
N PRO A 239 3.40 -13.75 10.32
CA PRO A 239 4.40 -13.13 9.43
C PRO A 239 5.52 -12.39 10.19
N TYR A 240 5.26 -11.90 11.41
CA TYR A 240 6.22 -11.09 12.17
C TYR A 240 7.16 -11.94 13.03
N LYS A 241 8.19 -12.51 12.39
CA LYS A 241 9.13 -13.47 13.01
C LYS A 241 9.87 -12.93 14.23
N GLY A 242 10.06 -11.61 14.34
CA GLY A 242 10.78 -10.98 15.47
C GLY A 242 10.13 -11.20 16.84
N LEU A 243 8.82 -11.43 16.89
CA LEU A 243 8.09 -11.66 18.13
C LEU A 243 8.12 -13.13 18.58
N ILE A 244 8.38 -14.06 17.66
CA ILE A 244 8.32 -15.51 17.91
C ILE A 244 9.28 -15.95 19.03
N PRO A 245 10.57 -15.56 19.04
CA PRO A 245 11.49 -15.98 20.11
C PRO A 245 11.07 -15.48 21.50
N ILE A 246 10.39 -14.33 21.56
CA ILE A 246 9.86 -13.77 22.81
C ILE A 246 8.71 -14.64 23.31
N ILE A 247 7.75 -14.95 22.44
CA ILE A 247 6.61 -15.82 22.76
C ILE A 247 7.11 -17.21 23.18
N GLU A 248 8.02 -17.81 22.42
CA GLU A 248 8.63 -19.11 22.73
C GLU A 248 9.34 -19.12 24.08
N LYS A 249 9.99 -18.01 24.45
CA LYS A 249 10.61 -17.88 25.78
C LYS A 249 9.58 -17.80 26.90
N CYS A 250 8.45 -17.11 26.70
CA CYS A 250 7.35 -17.11 27.68
C CYS A 250 6.78 -18.52 27.92
N ILE A 251 6.61 -19.32 26.87
CA ILE A 251 5.95 -20.63 26.96
C ILE A 251 6.91 -21.81 27.21
N ARG A 252 8.15 -21.56 27.64
CA ARG A 252 9.09 -22.63 28.03
C ARG A 252 8.49 -23.45 29.17
N LYS A 253 8.60 -24.78 29.10
CA LYS A 253 8.12 -25.67 30.17
C LYS A 253 8.83 -25.35 31.48
N ASP A 254 10.15 -25.27 31.45
CA ASP A 254 10.98 -24.82 32.56
C ASP A 254 10.77 -23.31 32.81
N ARG A 255 10.29 -22.99 34.01
CA ARG A 255 10.04 -21.61 34.47
C ARG A 255 11.31 -20.79 34.64
N ASP A 256 12.47 -21.41 34.82
CA ASP A 256 13.73 -20.68 34.95
C ASP A 256 14.24 -20.14 33.62
N LEU A 257 13.86 -20.78 32.52
CA LEU A 257 14.16 -20.34 31.16
C LEU A 257 13.20 -19.25 30.65
N ARG A 258 12.12 -18.96 31.38
CA ARG A 258 11.17 -17.89 31.04
C ARG A 258 11.73 -16.50 31.40
N TYR A 259 11.01 -15.46 30.99
CA TYR A 259 11.24 -14.12 31.53
C TYR A 259 10.99 -14.12 33.04
N LYS A 260 11.85 -13.42 33.80
CA LYS A 260 11.73 -13.38 35.26
C LYS A 260 10.67 -12.38 35.72
N THR A 261 10.42 -11.31 34.96
CA THR A 261 9.44 -10.27 35.30
C THR A 261 8.68 -9.77 34.07
N ALA A 262 7.48 -9.22 34.28
CA ALA A 262 6.70 -8.58 33.23
C ALA A 262 7.45 -7.37 32.61
N ALA A 263 8.20 -6.63 33.43
CA ALA A 263 9.07 -5.54 32.95
C ALA A 263 10.15 -6.03 31.96
N GLN A 264 10.75 -7.20 32.21
CA GLN A 264 11.73 -7.79 31.31
C GLN A 264 11.10 -8.18 29.96
N LEU A 265 9.92 -8.80 29.99
CA LEU A 265 9.14 -9.12 28.79
C LEU A 265 8.77 -7.84 28.02
N LYS A 266 8.26 -6.82 28.71
CA LYS A 266 7.93 -5.50 28.14
C LYS A 266 9.11 -4.90 27.39
N LYS A 267 10.31 -4.90 28.00
CA LYS A 267 11.54 -4.38 27.37
C LYS A 267 11.87 -5.09 26.06
N HIS A 268 11.70 -6.40 26.00
CA HIS A 268 11.96 -7.18 24.78
C HIS A 268 10.92 -6.92 23.69
N ILE A 269 9.63 -6.80 24.03
CA ILE A 269 8.57 -6.43 23.07
C ILE A 269 8.83 -5.03 22.49
N LEU A 270 9.17 -4.05 23.35
CA LEU A 270 9.53 -2.70 22.93
C LEU A 270 10.78 -2.69 22.03
N TRP A 271 11.77 -3.54 22.31
CA TRP A 271 12.95 -3.66 21.46
C TRP A 271 12.60 -4.14 20.05
N VAL A 272 11.70 -5.13 19.91
CA VAL A 272 11.24 -5.60 18.59
C VAL A 272 10.49 -4.51 17.85
N ARG A 273 9.58 -3.77 18.52
CA ARG A 273 8.89 -2.61 17.92
C ARG A 273 9.90 -1.59 17.40
N ARG A 274 10.84 -1.16 18.26
CA ARG A 274 11.88 -0.19 17.88
C ARG A 274 12.74 -0.69 16.73
N ARG A 275 13.10 -1.97 16.70
CA ARG A 275 13.91 -2.54 15.61
C ARG A 275 13.15 -2.56 14.29
N LEU A 276 11.86 -2.90 14.31
CA LEU A 276 11.02 -2.84 13.12
C LEU A 276 10.82 -1.40 12.64
N THR A 277 10.52 -0.47 13.56
CA THR A 277 10.42 0.97 13.26
C THR A 277 11.74 1.52 12.71
N ARG A 278 12.89 1.14 13.27
CA ARG A 278 14.22 1.53 12.75
C ARG A 278 14.49 0.94 11.38
N LYS A 279 14.11 -0.31 11.11
CA LYS A 279 14.26 -0.90 9.77
C LYS A 279 13.38 -0.19 8.74
N ILE A 280 12.12 0.09 9.09
CA ILE A 280 11.22 0.85 8.23
C ILE A 280 11.76 2.26 8.02
N LEU A 281 12.19 2.94 9.09
CA LEU A 281 12.79 4.27 9.01
C LEU A 281 14.07 4.26 8.18
N LEU A 282 14.93 3.25 8.33
CA LEU A 282 16.12 3.07 7.49
C LEU A 282 15.73 2.85 6.03
N CYS A 283 14.75 1.99 5.73
CA CYS A 283 14.26 1.81 4.37
C CYS A 283 13.66 3.11 3.82
N VAL A 284 12.88 3.84 4.61
CA VAL A 284 12.31 5.15 4.22
C VAL A 284 13.42 6.17 4.02
N LEU A 285 14.43 6.22 4.88
CA LEU A 285 15.59 7.10 4.74
C LEU A 285 16.47 6.69 3.56
N LEU A 286 16.53 5.40 3.22
CA LEU A 286 17.28 4.87 2.08
C LEU A 286 16.50 5.11 0.78
N CYS A 287 15.17 4.96 0.77
CA CYS A 287 14.30 5.36 -0.33
C CYS A 287 14.24 6.88 -0.50
N ALA A 288 14.20 7.65 0.58
CA ALA A 288 14.27 9.10 0.57
C ALA A 288 15.67 9.56 0.18
N GLY A 289 16.72 8.86 0.61
CA GLY A 289 18.09 9.09 0.17
C GLY A 289 18.28 8.77 -1.31
N LEU A 290 17.68 7.68 -1.80
CA LEU A 290 17.64 7.36 -3.23
C LEU A 290 16.80 8.36 -4.02
N ALA A 291 15.67 8.82 -3.47
CA ALA A 291 14.82 9.84 -4.10
C ALA A 291 15.50 11.21 -4.09
N VAL A 292 16.21 11.58 -3.02
CA VAL A 292 17.02 12.80 -2.92
C VAL A 292 18.24 12.69 -3.81
N SER A 293 18.93 11.55 -3.87
CA SER A 293 20.02 11.31 -4.84
C SER A 293 19.51 11.27 -6.27
N PHE A 294 18.28 10.81 -6.52
CA PHE A 294 17.62 10.88 -7.81
C PHE A 294 17.20 12.30 -8.14
N LEU A 295 16.71 13.09 -7.18
CA LEU A 295 16.35 14.50 -7.35
C LEU A 295 17.58 15.41 -7.46
N ILE A 296 18.65 15.14 -6.72
CA ILE A 296 19.98 15.75 -6.86
C ILE A 296 20.59 15.27 -8.16
N GLY A 297 20.44 14.00 -8.55
CA GLY A 297 20.83 13.48 -9.86
C GLY A 297 20.05 14.15 -11.00
N LEU A 298 18.77 14.46 -10.81
CA LEU A 298 17.94 15.24 -11.74
C LEU A 298 18.32 16.72 -11.72
N PHE A 299 18.77 17.28 -10.60
CA PHE A 299 19.18 18.68 -10.45
C PHE A 299 20.60 18.94 -10.95
N VAL A 300 21.57 18.08 -10.60
CA VAL A 300 22.92 17.99 -11.15
C VAL A 300 22.87 17.55 -12.61
N GLY A 301 22.00 16.61 -12.99
CA GLY A 301 21.72 16.28 -14.40
C GLY A 301 21.13 17.46 -15.16
N ARG A 302 20.26 18.27 -14.53
CA ARG A 302 19.72 19.53 -15.09
C ARG A 302 20.72 20.69 -15.16
N THR A 303 21.82 20.66 -14.40
CA THR A 303 22.76 21.79 -14.32
C THR A 303 24.13 21.45 -14.92
N GLN A 304 24.70 20.29 -14.60
CA GLN A 304 25.92 19.79 -15.23
C GLN A 304 25.64 19.08 -16.55
N GLY A 305 24.62 18.21 -16.67
CA GLY A 305 24.26 17.56 -17.94
C GLY A 305 23.78 18.55 -19.01
N PHE A 306 23.23 19.68 -18.59
CA PHE A 306 22.83 20.78 -19.46
C PHE A 306 24.05 21.62 -19.91
N HIS A 307 25.07 21.83 -19.09
CA HIS A 307 26.25 22.63 -19.49
C HIS A 307 27.36 21.81 -20.17
N SER A 308 27.63 20.56 -19.79
CA SER A 308 28.62 19.71 -20.47
C SER A 308 28.08 19.07 -21.74
N GLY A 309 26.77 18.75 -21.78
CA GLY A 309 26.09 18.26 -22.98
C GLY A 309 25.89 19.36 -24.04
N ILE A 310 25.51 20.58 -23.66
CA ILE A 310 25.41 21.71 -24.60
C ILE A 310 26.78 22.06 -25.18
N ALA A 311 27.85 22.11 -24.38
CA ALA A 311 29.20 22.35 -24.90
C ALA A 311 29.67 21.22 -25.84
N SER A 312 29.47 19.95 -25.46
CA SER A 312 29.86 18.80 -26.28
C SER A 312 29.06 18.68 -27.59
N ILE A 313 27.76 19.00 -27.59
CA ILE A 313 26.88 18.93 -28.78
C ILE A 313 26.99 20.20 -29.64
N MET A 314 27.31 21.36 -29.07
CA MET A 314 27.60 22.58 -29.85
C MET A 314 28.98 22.55 -30.51
N ASP A 315 29.97 21.88 -29.90
CA ASP A 315 31.33 21.72 -30.45
C ASP A 315 31.57 20.36 -31.15
N SER A 316 30.61 19.42 -31.12
CA SER A 316 30.76 18.14 -31.83
C SER A 316 30.70 18.39 -33.34
N PRO A 317 31.78 18.10 -34.09
CA PRO A 317 31.73 18.20 -35.52
C PRO A 317 30.66 17.23 -36.04
N THR A 318 29.85 17.70 -36.99
CA THR A 318 28.90 16.92 -37.81
C THR A 318 29.52 15.69 -38.50
N ALA A 319 30.84 15.48 -38.35
CA ALA A 319 31.62 14.35 -38.81
C ALA A 319 31.30 12.99 -38.12
N ARG A 320 30.48 12.95 -37.06
CA ARG A 320 30.16 11.68 -36.36
C ARG A 320 29.39 10.67 -37.22
N ASN A 321 28.68 11.14 -38.25
CA ASN A 321 27.91 10.30 -39.15
C ASN A 321 28.41 10.43 -40.60
N GLN A 322 29.56 9.79 -40.87
CA GLN A 322 30.16 9.70 -42.20
C GLN A 322 29.90 8.32 -42.85
N PRO A 323 29.86 8.21 -44.19
CA PRO A 323 29.77 6.92 -44.85
C PRO A 323 30.92 6.00 -44.44
N PHE A 324 30.62 4.71 -44.26
CA PHE A 324 31.64 3.71 -43.95
C PHE A 324 32.62 3.49 -45.11
N THR A 325 33.89 3.28 -44.78
CA THR A 325 34.94 2.86 -45.71
C THR A 325 34.73 1.41 -46.16
N GLN A 326 35.38 1.01 -47.26
CA GLN A 326 35.30 -0.37 -47.76
C GLN A 326 35.78 -1.40 -46.72
N GLU A 327 36.82 -1.09 -45.96
CA GLU A 327 37.34 -1.96 -44.89
C GLU A 327 36.34 -2.12 -43.74
N GLU A 328 35.62 -1.05 -43.37
CA GLU A 328 34.60 -1.08 -42.33
C GLU A 328 33.34 -1.84 -42.76
N LEU A 329 32.99 -1.79 -44.04
CA LEU A 329 31.83 -2.49 -44.61
C LEU A 329 31.95 -4.02 -44.48
N ASP A 330 33.17 -4.55 -44.45
CA ASP A 330 33.45 -5.98 -44.30
C ASP A 330 33.56 -6.46 -42.85
N GLN A 331 33.46 -5.55 -41.88
CA GLN A 331 33.53 -5.92 -40.46
C GLN A 331 32.19 -6.49 -39.96
N PRO A 332 32.23 -7.50 -39.06
CA PRO A 332 31.06 -7.94 -38.34
C PRO A 332 30.57 -6.84 -37.40
N VAL A 333 29.25 -6.76 -37.22
CA VAL A 333 28.60 -5.82 -36.30
C VAL A 333 27.93 -6.61 -35.18
N THR A 334 28.20 -6.21 -33.95
CA THR A 334 27.53 -6.69 -32.74
C THR A 334 26.65 -5.59 -32.18
N PHE A 335 25.53 -5.96 -31.59
CA PHE A 335 24.56 -5.03 -31.02
C PHE A 335 24.58 -5.14 -29.49
N SER A 336 24.43 -4.00 -28.83
CA SER A 336 24.27 -3.95 -27.37
C SER A 336 22.85 -4.34 -26.93
N SER A 337 21.84 -4.04 -27.76
CA SER A 337 20.45 -4.38 -27.53
C SER A 337 20.04 -5.65 -28.29
N SER A 338 19.49 -6.63 -27.56
CA SER A 338 18.92 -7.85 -28.14
C SER A 338 17.73 -7.56 -29.05
N TYR A 339 16.86 -6.60 -28.71
CA TYR A 339 15.71 -6.23 -29.55
C TYR A 339 16.13 -5.56 -30.85
N ILE A 340 17.13 -4.67 -30.83
CA ILE A 340 17.68 -4.07 -32.05
C ILE A 340 18.34 -5.15 -32.91
N GLU A 341 19.10 -6.07 -32.30
CA GLU A 341 19.70 -7.19 -33.03
C GLU A 341 18.64 -8.06 -33.70
N MET A 342 17.60 -8.45 -32.95
CA MET A 342 16.48 -9.27 -33.46
C MET A 342 15.77 -8.56 -34.62
N ALA A 343 15.53 -7.25 -34.52
CA ALA A 343 14.93 -6.47 -35.60
C ALA A 343 15.81 -6.42 -36.85
N VAL A 344 17.12 -6.21 -36.69
CA VAL A 344 18.08 -6.24 -37.80
C VAL A 344 18.11 -7.64 -38.44
N ARG A 345 18.18 -8.70 -37.64
CA ARG A 345 18.15 -10.08 -38.14
C ARG A 345 16.88 -10.40 -38.90
N LEU A 346 15.73 -9.93 -38.42
CA LEU A 346 14.43 -10.09 -39.07
C LEU A 346 14.44 -9.46 -40.47
N VAL A 347 14.93 -8.22 -40.60
CA VAL A 347 15.03 -7.52 -41.91
C VAL A 347 16.05 -8.17 -42.84
N LEU A 348 17.17 -8.64 -42.29
CA LEU A 348 18.19 -9.33 -43.08
C LEU A 348 17.85 -10.80 -43.39
N ASN A 349 16.76 -11.32 -42.84
CA ASN A 349 16.37 -12.73 -42.89
C ASN A 349 17.51 -13.66 -42.47
N LYS A 350 18.09 -13.41 -41.28
CA LYS A 350 19.21 -14.16 -40.70
C LYS A 350 18.82 -14.88 -39.43
N ASP A 351 19.30 -16.11 -39.28
CA ASP A 351 19.20 -16.89 -38.05
C ASP A 351 20.14 -16.35 -36.96
N GLU A 352 19.93 -16.75 -35.70
CA GLU A 352 20.69 -16.27 -34.52
C GLU A 352 22.22 -16.50 -34.63
N SER A 353 22.65 -17.59 -35.27
CA SER A 353 24.07 -17.94 -35.38
C SER A 353 24.79 -17.26 -36.54
N ALA A 354 24.06 -16.61 -37.44
CA ALA A 354 24.65 -15.99 -38.62
C ALA A 354 25.36 -14.68 -38.26
N THR A 355 26.58 -14.49 -38.75
CA THR A 355 27.28 -13.21 -38.65
C THR A 355 26.54 -12.13 -39.44
N ILE A 356 26.40 -10.95 -38.85
CA ILE A 356 25.86 -9.75 -39.49
C ILE A 356 27.03 -8.89 -39.94
N LEU A 357 27.21 -8.70 -41.24
CA LEU A 357 28.24 -7.80 -41.79
C LEU A 357 27.68 -6.39 -41.97
N ARG A 358 28.52 -5.38 -41.76
CA ARG A 358 28.12 -3.97 -41.89
C ARG A 358 27.56 -3.61 -43.27
N ARG A 359 28.09 -4.21 -44.35
CA ARG A 359 27.56 -4.05 -45.72
C ARG A 359 26.10 -4.52 -45.86
N GLU A 360 25.69 -5.54 -45.11
CA GLU A 360 24.32 -6.07 -45.17
C GLU A 360 23.34 -5.10 -44.51
N ILE A 361 23.72 -4.54 -43.36
CA ILE A 361 22.97 -3.47 -42.68
C ILE A 361 22.84 -2.25 -43.59
N THR A 362 23.98 -1.76 -44.08
CA THR A 362 24.08 -0.52 -44.87
C THR A 362 23.27 -0.60 -46.17
N SER A 363 23.14 -1.77 -46.78
CA SER A 363 22.41 -1.93 -48.06
C SER A 363 20.91 -2.16 -47.91
N ARG A 364 20.42 -2.60 -46.74
CA ARG A 364 19.04 -3.08 -46.57
C ARG A 364 18.25 -2.39 -45.47
N MET A 365 18.90 -1.78 -44.48
CA MET A 365 18.23 -1.15 -43.35
C MET A 365 17.87 0.31 -43.67
N GLN A 366 16.61 0.55 -44.05
CA GLN A 366 16.04 1.90 -44.11
C GLN A 366 15.02 2.14 -42.99
N ASP A 367 14.53 1.07 -42.37
CA ASP A 367 13.42 1.11 -41.42
C ASP A 367 13.70 0.19 -40.24
N ILE A 368 13.32 0.62 -39.04
CA ILE A 368 13.27 -0.23 -37.85
C ILE A 368 11.99 0.08 -37.06
N CYS A 369 11.23 -0.98 -36.75
CA CYS A 369 9.92 -0.87 -36.11
C CYS A 369 9.82 -1.78 -34.89
N ILE A 370 9.97 -1.18 -33.70
CA ILE A 370 9.86 -1.87 -32.42
C ILE A 370 8.89 -1.12 -31.51
N TYR A 371 7.85 -1.82 -31.06
CA TYR A 371 6.83 -1.33 -30.16
C TYR A 371 6.88 -2.12 -28.86
N GLY A 372 7.53 -1.56 -27.83
CA GLY A 372 7.78 -2.28 -26.60
C GLY A 372 8.55 -3.59 -26.86
N THR A 373 7.99 -4.73 -26.49
CA THR A 373 8.57 -6.06 -26.76
C THR A 373 8.25 -6.63 -28.14
N TYR A 374 7.45 -5.92 -28.95
CA TYR A 374 6.95 -6.40 -30.23
C TYR A 374 7.73 -5.81 -31.42
N ILE A 375 8.37 -6.67 -32.20
CA ILE A 375 9.19 -6.31 -33.36
C ILE A 375 8.37 -6.59 -34.62
N ILE A 376 8.27 -5.61 -35.51
CA ILE A 376 7.53 -5.71 -36.76
C ILE A 376 8.51 -5.60 -37.93
N HIS A 377 8.40 -6.50 -38.89
CA HIS A 377 9.15 -6.36 -40.14
C HIS A 377 8.57 -5.16 -40.93
N PRO A 378 9.39 -4.19 -41.39
CA PRO A 378 8.91 -2.95 -42.01
C PRO A 378 8.06 -3.14 -43.28
N SER A 379 8.18 -4.28 -43.96
CA SER A 379 7.35 -4.58 -45.14
C SER A 379 5.92 -5.05 -44.80
N LEU A 380 5.61 -5.27 -43.53
CA LEU A 380 4.27 -5.67 -43.10
C LEU A 380 3.41 -4.42 -42.93
N ASP A 381 2.23 -4.42 -43.54
CA ASP A 381 1.23 -3.39 -43.34
C ASP A 381 0.48 -3.61 -42.02
N VAL A 382 1.24 -3.58 -40.92
CA VAL A 382 0.73 -3.71 -39.56
C VAL A 382 1.14 -2.46 -38.81
N SER A 383 0.20 -1.53 -38.67
CA SER A 383 0.35 -0.36 -37.79
C SER A 383 -0.38 -0.64 -36.47
N LEU A 384 0.28 -0.40 -35.34
CA LEU A 384 -0.39 -0.47 -34.05
C LEU A 384 -1.28 0.76 -33.86
N ILE A 385 -2.52 0.52 -33.46
CA ILE A 385 -3.45 1.58 -33.09
C ILE A 385 -2.97 2.22 -31.77
N LYS A 386 -2.62 3.51 -31.85
CA LYS A 386 -2.33 4.36 -30.70
C LYS A 386 -3.63 4.85 -30.07
N MET A 387 -3.83 4.61 -28.78
CA MET A 387 -5.02 5.04 -28.05
C MET A 387 -4.66 5.89 -26.83
N HIS A 388 -5.30 7.04 -26.69
CA HIS A 388 -5.26 7.86 -25.49
C HIS A 388 -6.37 7.42 -24.52
N LEU A 389 -6.01 6.75 -23.43
CA LEU A 389 -6.98 6.29 -22.42
C LEU A 389 -7.20 7.30 -21.29
N GLY A 390 -6.39 8.37 -21.26
CA GLY A 390 -6.41 9.40 -20.24
C GLY A 390 -5.04 10.08 -20.12
N LYS A 391 -4.95 11.05 -19.21
CA LYS A 391 -3.69 11.75 -18.93
C LYS A 391 -2.66 10.79 -18.36
N GLY A 392 -1.49 10.70 -19.00
CA GLY A 392 -0.43 9.78 -18.61
C GLY A 392 -0.68 8.34 -19.02
N THR A 393 -1.68 8.04 -19.87
CA THR A 393 -1.91 6.68 -20.39
C THR A 393 -2.13 6.69 -21.90
N VAL A 394 -1.14 6.17 -22.63
CA VAL A 394 -1.24 5.83 -24.05
C VAL A 394 -0.93 4.36 -24.20
N GLN A 395 -1.71 3.68 -25.04
CA GLN A 395 -1.49 2.27 -25.34
C GLN A 395 -1.41 2.04 -26.83
N TYR A 396 -0.51 1.14 -27.21
CA TYR A 396 -0.43 0.58 -28.54
C TYR A 396 -1.16 -0.77 -28.52
N ARG A 397 -1.99 -1.03 -29.53
CA ARG A 397 -2.62 -2.34 -29.72
C ARG A 397 -2.70 -2.70 -31.19
N THR A 398 -2.73 -3.99 -31.47
CA THR A 398 -3.13 -4.53 -32.78
C THR A 398 -4.66 -4.51 -32.92
N ASP A 399 -5.16 -4.75 -34.13
CA ASP A 399 -6.60 -4.82 -34.44
C ASP A 399 -7.32 -5.93 -33.65
N ASP A 400 -6.64 -7.04 -33.36
CA ASP A 400 -7.16 -8.14 -32.54
C ASP A 400 -7.03 -7.88 -31.02
N GLY A 401 -6.53 -6.71 -30.62
CA GLY A 401 -6.46 -6.25 -29.24
C GLY A 401 -5.23 -6.68 -28.45
N PHE A 402 -4.24 -7.33 -29.07
CA PHE A 402 -2.95 -7.62 -28.44
C PHE A 402 -2.22 -6.31 -28.09
N ARG A 403 -1.59 -6.29 -26.90
CA ARG A 403 -0.87 -5.13 -26.36
C ARG A 403 0.57 -5.54 -26.06
N PRO A 404 1.56 -4.90 -26.66
CA PRO A 404 2.96 -5.17 -26.35
C PRO A 404 3.31 -4.69 -24.94
N ASP A 405 4.15 -5.47 -24.25
CA ASP A 405 4.76 -5.05 -22.99
C ASP A 405 5.83 -3.99 -23.25
N ARG A 406 6.23 -3.21 -22.23
CA ARG A 406 7.34 -2.25 -22.34
C ARG A 406 8.65 -3.00 -22.65
N GLY A 407 9.40 -2.51 -23.64
CA GLY A 407 10.71 -3.04 -23.97
C GLY A 407 11.83 -2.47 -23.09
N ASP A 408 13.03 -3.03 -23.20
CA ASP A 408 14.18 -2.69 -22.37
C ASP A 408 15.25 -1.83 -23.07
N ILE A 409 14.98 -1.33 -24.28
CA ILE A 409 15.93 -0.48 -25.00
C ILE A 409 16.11 0.83 -24.25
N SER A 410 17.31 1.09 -23.74
CA SER A 410 17.63 2.34 -23.03
C SER A 410 18.72 3.18 -23.70
N SER A 411 19.44 2.61 -24.67
CA SER A 411 20.54 3.26 -25.40
C SER A 411 20.30 3.17 -26.90
N LEU A 412 20.71 4.22 -27.63
CA LEU A 412 20.67 4.31 -29.09
C LEU A 412 22.06 4.13 -29.74
N GLU A 413 23.07 3.68 -28.99
CA GLU A 413 24.44 3.51 -29.49
C GLU A 413 24.56 2.56 -30.70
N ASP A 414 23.61 1.63 -30.83
CA ASP A 414 23.55 0.71 -31.97
C ASP A 414 22.99 1.35 -33.25
N ILE A 415 22.19 2.42 -33.12
CA ILE A 415 21.45 3.03 -34.23
C ILE A 415 22.37 3.61 -35.32
N PRO A 416 23.48 4.30 -34.99
CA PRO A 416 24.45 4.76 -35.99
C PRO A 416 25.05 3.69 -36.90
N ASN A 417 24.96 2.39 -36.53
CA ASN A 417 25.39 1.32 -37.44
C ASN A 417 24.52 1.23 -38.71
N MET A 418 23.29 1.76 -38.67
CA MET A 418 22.34 1.83 -39.78
C MET A 418 22.41 3.21 -40.46
N TYR A 419 23.53 3.50 -41.12
CA TYR A 419 23.82 4.82 -41.70
C TYR A 419 22.71 5.38 -42.61
N TYR A 420 22.05 4.52 -43.39
CA TYR A 420 20.98 4.88 -44.33
C TYR A 420 19.56 4.73 -43.75
N LEU A 421 19.43 4.57 -42.44
CA LEU A 421 18.13 4.53 -41.77
C LEU A 421 17.37 5.85 -42.05
N GLN A 422 16.12 5.71 -42.48
CA GLN A 422 15.21 6.82 -42.74
C GLN A 422 14.07 6.86 -41.72
N ASN A 423 13.59 5.68 -41.29
CA ASN A 423 12.44 5.59 -40.41
C ASN A 423 12.78 4.81 -39.13
N LEU A 424 12.61 5.46 -38.00
CA LEU A 424 12.98 4.94 -36.68
C LEU A 424 11.75 4.93 -35.77
N THR A 425 11.23 3.75 -35.47
CA THR A 425 10.14 3.57 -34.50
C THR A 425 10.63 2.71 -33.33
N LEU A 426 10.74 3.31 -32.15
CA LEU A 426 11.10 2.66 -30.88
C LEU A 426 10.17 3.16 -29.77
N THR A 427 8.92 2.69 -29.75
CA THR A 427 7.91 3.13 -28.78
C THR A 427 7.95 2.30 -27.50
N SER A 428 7.46 2.85 -26.39
CA SER A 428 7.31 2.13 -25.12
C SER A 428 8.62 1.43 -24.68
N GLN A 429 9.73 2.18 -24.70
CA GLN A 429 11.05 1.73 -24.26
C GLN A 429 11.52 2.51 -23.02
N SER A 430 12.83 2.59 -22.78
CA SER A 430 13.44 3.35 -21.69
C SER A 430 14.46 4.38 -22.20
N ILE A 431 14.20 4.98 -23.38
CA ILE A 431 15.14 5.88 -24.06
C ILE A 431 15.03 7.30 -23.48
N SER A 432 16.16 7.92 -23.16
CA SER A 432 16.23 9.32 -22.72
C SER A 432 17.27 10.16 -23.46
N ASP A 433 18.33 9.54 -23.99
CA ASP A 433 19.43 10.22 -24.67
C ASP A 433 19.33 10.03 -26.20
N LEU A 434 19.19 11.15 -26.92
CA LEU A 434 19.14 11.19 -28.38
C LEU A 434 20.49 11.52 -29.02
N SER A 435 21.54 11.73 -28.23
CA SER A 435 22.87 12.11 -28.74
C SER A 435 23.40 11.17 -29.83
N PRO A 436 23.18 9.84 -29.79
CA PRO A 436 23.58 8.96 -30.89
C PRO A 436 22.92 9.27 -32.23
N LEU A 437 21.76 9.92 -32.25
CA LEU A 437 21.07 10.28 -33.50
C LEU A 437 21.66 11.53 -34.19
N THR A 438 22.57 12.25 -33.54
CA THR A 438 23.14 13.50 -34.06
C THR A 438 23.76 13.29 -35.45
N GLY A 439 23.30 14.06 -36.44
CA GLY A 439 23.79 13.99 -37.82
C GLY A 439 23.21 12.84 -38.66
N MET A 440 22.27 12.06 -38.11
CA MET A 440 21.50 11.10 -38.89
C MET A 440 20.53 11.78 -39.85
N LYS A 441 20.23 11.09 -40.95
CA LYS A 441 19.40 11.58 -42.07
C LYS A 441 17.99 10.99 -42.03
N LEU A 442 17.41 10.94 -40.83
CA LEU A 442 16.08 10.37 -40.59
C LEU A 442 14.98 11.29 -41.16
N LYS A 443 13.94 10.66 -41.71
CA LYS A 443 12.70 11.29 -42.18
C LYS A 443 11.57 11.14 -41.17
N THR A 444 11.47 9.99 -40.52
CA THR A 444 10.45 9.75 -39.50
C THR A 444 11.09 9.23 -38.22
N ILE A 445 10.65 9.78 -37.09
CA ILE A 445 11.07 9.36 -35.76
C ILE A 445 9.82 9.20 -34.89
N ASN A 446 9.58 7.98 -34.41
CA ASN A 446 8.60 7.69 -33.39
C ASN A 446 9.29 7.15 -32.14
N LEU A 447 9.30 7.97 -31.09
CA LEU A 447 9.86 7.66 -29.77
C LEU A 447 8.82 7.87 -28.68
N SER A 448 7.56 7.64 -28.99
CA SER A 448 6.48 7.79 -28.01
C SER A 448 6.65 6.87 -26.79
N ASP A 449 6.09 7.28 -25.65
CA ASP A 449 6.11 6.53 -24.38
C ASP A 449 7.54 6.15 -23.92
N ASN A 450 8.42 7.16 -23.93
CA ASN A 450 9.82 7.08 -23.49
C ASN A 450 10.12 8.17 -22.44
N TYR A 451 11.39 8.46 -22.19
CA TYR A 451 11.86 9.46 -21.23
C TYR A 451 12.66 10.60 -21.89
N VAL A 452 12.33 10.95 -23.13
CA VAL A 452 13.00 12.00 -23.92
C VAL A 452 12.62 13.38 -23.40
N GLY A 453 13.60 14.10 -22.84
CA GLY A 453 13.42 15.49 -22.38
C GLY A 453 14.19 16.54 -23.18
N ASN A 454 15.15 16.11 -24.01
CA ASN A 454 16.09 17.00 -24.71
C ASN A 454 16.10 16.70 -26.21
N LEU A 455 15.73 17.70 -27.02
CA LEU A 455 15.68 17.60 -28.49
C LEU A 455 16.89 18.22 -29.18
N LEU A 456 17.87 18.74 -28.45
CA LEU A 456 19.05 19.37 -29.05
C LEU A 456 19.76 18.48 -30.09
N PRO A 457 19.89 17.15 -29.92
CA PRO A 457 20.47 16.27 -30.93
C PRO A 457 19.73 16.26 -32.29
N LEU A 458 18.45 16.68 -32.31
CA LEU A 458 17.63 16.70 -33.53
C LEU A 458 17.69 18.05 -34.27
N LYS A 459 18.34 19.08 -33.70
CA LYS A 459 18.24 20.48 -34.17
C LYS A 459 18.60 20.71 -35.64
N ASP A 460 19.47 19.87 -36.20
CA ASP A 460 20.00 19.98 -37.57
C ASP A 460 19.41 18.92 -38.52
N MET A 461 18.40 18.15 -38.09
CA MET A 461 17.75 17.11 -38.91
C MET A 461 16.77 17.69 -39.93
N VAL A 462 17.29 18.49 -40.87
CA VAL A 462 16.48 19.25 -41.83
C VAL A 462 15.63 18.41 -42.80
N MET A 463 15.85 17.09 -42.84
CA MET A 463 15.05 16.13 -43.63
C MET A 463 13.93 15.45 -42.82
N LEU A 464 13.83 15.72 -41.52
CA LEU A 464 12.79 15.15 -40.67
C LEU A 464 11.43 15.70 -41.08
N GLN A 465 10.52 14.80 -41.42
CA GLN A 465 9.14 15.06 -41.85
C GLN A 465 8.13 14.70 -40.75
N GLU A 466 8.38 13.62 -40.01
CA GLU A 466 7.46 13.17 -38.95
C GLU A 466 8.19 12.95 -37.63
N LEU A 467 7.60 13.47 -36.55
CA LEU A 467 8.14 13.34 -35.20
C LEU A 467 7.02 13.05 -34.20
N ASP A 468 7.01 11.83 -33.65
CA ASP A 468 6.13 11.43 -32.55
C ASP A 468 6.95 11.29 -31.26
N LEU A 469 6.67 12.20 -30.32
CA LEU A 469 7.26 12.28 -28.98
C LEU A 469 6.16 12.24 -27.91
N CYS A 470 5.00 11.71 -28.24
CA CYS A 470 3.90 11.58 -27.30
C CYS A 470 4.36 10.87 -26.01
N GLN A 471 3.86 11.27 -24.85
CA GLN A 471 4.19 10.65 -23.57
C GLN A 471 5.67 10.69 -23.20
N ASN A 472 6.31 11.83 -23.45
CA ASN A 472 7.67 12.10 -23.02
C ASN A 472 7.73 13.34 -22.09
N PRO A 473 8.72 13.44 -21.18
CA PRO A 473 8.89 14.58 -20.27
C PRO A 473 9.44 15.85 -20.95
N LEU A 474 8.98 16.14 -22.17
CA LEU A 474 9.41 17.24 -23.03
C LEU A 474 8.82 18.58 -22.58
N LYS A 475 9.62 19.65 -22.62
CA LYS A 475 9.20 21.03 -22.30
C LYS A 475 9.59 22.07 -23.35
N ASP A 476 10.75 21.89 -23.97
CA ASP A 476 11.37 22.86 -24.85
C ASP A 476 11.34 22.38 -26.30
N LEU A 477 10.69 23.17 -27.16
CA LEU A 477 10.59 22.92 -28.60
C LEU A 477 11.60 23.75 -29.41
N THR A 478 12.42 24.59 -28.78
CA THR A 478 13.41 25.46 -29.46
C THR A 478 14.27 24.70 -30.48
N PRO A 479 14.75 23.47 -30.21
CA PRO A 479 15.52 22.70 -31.19
C PRO A 479 14.77 22.39 -32.49
N LEU A 480 13.43 22.38 -32.49
CA LEU A 480 12.62 22.08 -33.67
C LEU A 480 12.44 23.28 -34.61
N SER A 481 12.79 24.50 -34.17
CA SER A 481 12.47 25.75 -34.88
C SER A 481 13.00 25.89 -36.30
N ARG A 482 13.97 25.05 -36.71
CA ARG A 482 14.58 25.07 -38.05
C ARG A 482 14.32 23.79 -38.84
N LEU A 483 13.47 22.89 -38.34
CA LEU A 483 13.10 21.67 -39.05
C LEU A 483 11.99 21.97 -40.05
N LEU A 484 12.30 22.81 -41.05
CA LEU A 484 11.34 23.37 -42.00
C LEU A 484 10.68 22.33 -42.93
N SER A 485 11.13 21.08 -42.88
CA SER A 485 10.54 19.95 -43.60
C SER A 485 9.51 19.18 -42.78
N LEU A 486 9.29 19.55 -41.50
CA LEU A 486 8.39 18.83 -40.61
C LEU A 486 6.93 19.03 -41.05
N GLU A 487 6.26 17.92 -41.33
CA GLU A 487 4.89 17.79 -41.83
C GLU A 487 3.95 17.28 -40.71
N SER A 488 4.45 16.44 -39.81
CA SER A 488 3.66 15.90 -38.69
C SER A 488 4.44 15.96 -37.36
N LEU A 489 3.78 16.49 -36.33
CA LEU A 489 4.32 16.56 -34.97
C LEU A 489 3.29 16.09 -33.95
N ASP A 490 3.61 15.04 -33.21
CA ASP A 490 2.83 14.61 -32.04
C ASP A 490 3.66 14.80 -30.76
N ILE A 491 3.21 15.73 -29.92
CA ILE A 491 3.79 15.99 -28.59
C ILE A 491 2.73 15.85 -27.51
N SER A 492 1.68 15.06 -27.77
CA SER A 492 0.59 14.82 -26.84
C SER A 492 1.10 14.24 -25.53
N GLN A 493 0.49 14.62 -24.41
CA GLN A 493 0.85 14.20 -23.06
C GLN A 493 2.29 14.56 -22.64
N THR A 494 2.82 15.67 -23.18
CA THR A 494 4.10 16.24 -22.75
C THR A 494 3.88 17.41 -21.77
N GLN A 495 4.97 18.06 -21.35
CA GLN A 495 4.96 19.22 -20.45
C GLN A 495 5.16 20.55 -21.22
N VAL A 496 4.94 20.54 -22.53
CA VAL A 496 5.06 21.73 -23.39
C VAL A 496 3.91 22.68 -23.10
N THR A 497 4.24 23.97 -22.99
CA THR A 497 3.29 25.07 -22.81
C THR A 497 3.50 26.20 -23.83
N ASN A 498 4.67 26.27 -24.45
CA ASN A 498 5.07 27.33 -25.37
C ASN A 498 5.25 26.78 -26.78
N LEU A 499 4.40 27.24 -27.70
CA LEU A 499 4.41 26.83 -29.11
C LEU A 499 5.19 27.79 -30.02
N LYS A 500 5.73 28.91 -29.52
CA LYS A 500 6.49 29.88 -30.33
C LYS A 500 7.59 29.27 -31.20
N PRO A 501 8.34 28.25 -30.75
CA PRO A 501 9.34 27.61 -31.60
C PRO A 501 8.81 27.02 -32.90
N LEU A 502 7.50 26.75 -33.00
CA LEU A 502 6.88 26.17 -34.19
C LEU A 502 6.55 27.21 -35.28
N ALA A 503 6.71 28.51 -35.02
CA ALA A 503 6.20 29.59 -35.86
C ALA A 503 6.63 29.53 -37.34
N GLU A 504 7.83 29.03 -37.62
CA GLU A 504 8.41 28.96 -38.97
C GLU A 504 8.14 27.63 -39.68
N LEU A 505 7.49 26.66 -39.02
CA LEU A 505 7.23 25.33 -39.56
C LEU A 505 6.02 25.32 -40.51
N THR A 506 6.12 26.11 -41.56
CA THR A 506 5.01 26.36 -42.51
C THR A 506 4.55 25.14 -43.29
N LYS A 507 5.34 24.05 -43.31
CA LYS A 507 4.95 22.75 -43.88
C LYS A 507 4.19 21.84 -42.93
N LEU A 508 4.05 22.21 -41.66
CA LEU A 508 3.38 21.37 -40.67
C LEU A 508 1.89 21.23 -41.02
N GLU A 509 1.47 20.02 -41.33
CA GLU A 509 0.10 19.67 -41.72
C GLU A 509 -0.70 19.11 -40.53
N THR A 510 -0.04 18.36 -39.65
CA THR A 510 -0.67 17.72 -38.48
C THR A 510 0.07 18.08 -37.19
N LEU A 511 -0.66 18.58 -36.19
CA LEU A 511 -0.12 18.91 -34.88
C LEU A 511 -0.96 18.33 -33.73
N LYS A 512 -0.43 17.36 -32.99
CA LYS A 512 -1.14 16.75 -31.86
C LYS A 512 -0.60 17.25 -30.52
N LEU A 513 -1.48 17.87 -29.74
CA LEU A 513 -1.19 18.55 -28.47
C LEU A 513 -2.04 18.02 -27.31
N ALA A 514 -2.71 16.89 -27.47
CA ALA A 514 -3.67 16.41 -26.48
C ALA A 514 -3.02 16.29 -25.10
N TYR A 515 -3.70 16.76 -24.05
CA TYR A 515 -3.23 16.79 -22.65
C TYR A 515 -1.96 17.63 -22.38
N CYS A 516 -1.58 18.53 -23.28
CA CYS A 516 -0.52 19.51 -23.03
C CYS A 516 -1.03 20.73 -22.22
N GLY A 517 -0.10 21.43 -21.55
CA GLY A 517 -0.41 22.63 -20.76
C GLY A 517 -0.54 23.92 -21.58
N VAL A 518 -0.84 23.82 -22.87
CA VAL A 518 -0.90 24.95 -23.81
C VAL A 518 -2.15 25.78 -23.55
N LYS A 519 -1.97 27.10 -23.55
CA LYS A 519 -3.05 28.11 -23.42
C LYS A 519 -3.19 28.98 -24.65
N GLU A 520 -2.04 29.43 -25.17
CA GLU A 520 -1.97 30.35 -26.31
C GLU A 520 -1.62 29.57 -27.57
N ILE A 521 -2.47 29.70 -28.59
CA ILE A 521 -2.30 29.07 -29.90
C ILE A 521 -2.16 30.08 -31.04
N GLY A 522 -1.93 31.35 -30.74
CA GLY A 522 -1.82 32.41 -31.75
C GLY A 522 -0.74 32.14 -32.83
N VAL A 523 0.31 31.39 -32.47
CA VAL A 523 1.35 30.97 -33.42
C VAL A 523 0.81 30.07 -34.54
N LEU A 524 -0.25 29.30 -34.28
CA LEU A 524 -0.83 28.38 -35.25
C LEU A 524 -1.54 29.12 -36.40
N ALA A 525 -1.86 30.41 -36.23
CA ALA A 525 -2.40 31.24 -37.30
C ALA A 525 -1.42 31.40 -38.47
N GLY A 526 -0.11 31.36 -38.21
CA GLY A 526 0.94 31.47 -39.23
C GLY A 526 1.27 30.16 -39.96
N LEU A 527 0.73 29.02 -39.51
CA LEU A 527 0.99 27.72 -40.12
C LEU A 527 -0.01 27.48 -41.25
N SER A 528 0.36 27.90 -42.45
CA SER A 528 -0.52 27.91 -43.64
C SER A 528 -0.91 26.53 -44.13
N SER A 529 -0.07 25.51 -43.93
CA SER A 529 -0.36 24.13 -44.37
C SER A 529 -1.06 23.29 -43.31
N LEU A 530 -1.36 23.83 -42.12
CA LEU A 530 -1.93 23.08 -41.01
C LEU A 530 -3.37 22.66 -41.33
N ARG A 531 -3.61 21.36 -41.44
CA ARG A 531 -4.90 20.73 -41.76
C ARG A 531 -5.57 20.10 -40.55
N GLU A 532 -4.78 19.57 -39.62
CA GLU A 532 -5.28 18.87 -38.44
C GLU A 532 -4.55 19.35 -37.17
N VAL A 533 -5.31 19.68 -36.13
CA VAL A 533 -4.77 19.96 -34.80
C VAL A 533 -5.59 19.27 -33.71
N ASP A 534 -4.92 18.56 -32.81
CA ASP A 534 -5.55 17.97 -31.63
C ASP A 534 -5.27 18.81 -30.40
N LEU A 535 -6.29 19.50 -29.89
CA LEU A 535 -6.26 20.35 -28.70
C LEU A 535 -6.98 19.70 -27.51
N SER A 536 -7.30 18.41 -27.60
CA SER A 536 -8.09 17.73 -26.59
C SER A 536 -7.45 17.80 -25.21
N HIS A 537 -8.22 18.13 -24.19
CA HIS A 537 -7.79 18.25 -22.80
C HIS A 537 -6.60 19.23 -22.59
N THR A 538 -6.50 20.28 -23.42
CA THR A 538 -5.56 21.39 -23.21
C THR A 538 -6.19 22.51 -22.38
N LEU A 539 -5.47 23.63 -22.19
CA LEU A 539 -5.93 24.80 -21.46
C LEU A 539 -6.25 25.98 -22.39
N VAL A 540 -6.49 25.70 -23.68
CA VAL A 540 -6.80 26.72 -24.69
C VAL A 540 -8.11 27.41 -24.36
N THR A 541 -8.12 28.74 -24.50
CA THR A 541 -9.29 29.57 -24.18
C THR A 541 -9.87 30.32 -25.36
N ASP A 542 -9.23 30.23 -26.53
CA ASP A 542 -9.65 30.92 -27.75
C ASP A 542 -9.19 30.12 -28.98
N LEU A 543 -10.15 29.76 -29.84
CA LEU A 543 -9.93 29.03 -31.09
C LEU A 543 -9.92 29.95 -32.32
N SER A 544 -10.17 31.25 -32.15
CA SER A 544 -10.17 32.21 -33.27
C SER A 544 -8.89 32.21 -34.13
N PRO A 545 -7.67 31.94 -33.60
CA PRO A 545 -6.47 31.87 -34.44
C PRO A 545 -6.46 30.74 -35.48
N LEU A 546 -7.35 29.75 -35.33
CA LEU A 546 -7.44 28.60 -36.23
C LEU A 546 -8.46 28.79 -37.34
N ILE A 547 -9.32 29.80 -37.26
CA ILE A 547 -10.31 30.07 -38.31
C ILE A 547 -9.58 30.40 -39.61
N ARG A 548 -9.99 29.74 -40.69
CA ARG A 548 -9.48 29.97 -42.06
C ARG A 548 -10.61 30.49 -42.97
N GLU A 549 -10.26 31.37 -43.91
CA GLU A 549 -11.22 31.83 -44.93
C GLU A 549 -11.46 30.73 -45.99
N ASP A 550 -10.39 30.00 -46.35
CA ASP A 550 -10.37 28.89 -47.31
C ASP A 550 -9.66 27.67 -46.69
N ASP A 551 -10.09 26.45 -47.05
CA ASP A 551 -9.59 25.16 -46.55
C ASP A 551 -9.71 25.00 -45.02
N PRO A 552 -10.86 24.50 -44.52
CA PRO A 552 -11.13 24.48 -43.09
C PRO A 552 -10.22 23.49 -42.35
N ILE A 553 -9.73 23.91 -41.18
CA ILE A 553 -8.89 23.08 -40.32
C ILE A 553 -9.72 22.13 -39.45
N THR A 554 -9.30 20.88 -39.34
CA THR A 554 -9.89 19.90 -38.42
C THR A 554 -9.30 20.06 -37.02
N VAL A 555 -10.15 20.24 -36.02
CA VAL A 555 -9.76 20.48 -34.63
C VAL A 555 -10.42 19.47 -33.71
N TYR A 556 -9.61 18.59 -33.13
CA TYR A 556 -10.06 17.73 -32.03
C TYR A 556 -10.06 18.55 -30.74
N CYS A 557 -11.22 18.66 -30.10
CA CYS A 557 -11.46 19.61 -29.02
C CYS A 557 -12.10 18.97 -27.78
N SER A 558 -12.06 17.64 -27.67
CA SER A 558 -12.60 16.91 -26.53
C SER A 558 -12.00 17.43 -25.21
N GLY A 559 -12.86 17.76 -24.25
CA GLY A 559 -12.43 18.30 -22.96
C GLY A 559 -11.99 19.78 -22.93
N LEU A 560 -12.13 20.54 -24.03
CA LEU A 560 -12.13 22.00 -23.97
C LEU A 560 -13.43 22.52 -23.32
N ARG A 561 -13.45 23.78 -22.89
CA ARG A 561 -14.66 24.39 -22.32
C ARG A 561 -15.69 24.63 -23.42
N ASP A 562 -16.95 24.32 -23.15
CA ASP A 562 -18.08 24.52 -24.09
C ASP A 562 -18.18 25.95 -24.62
N GLU A 563 -17.84 26.95 -23.80
CA GLU A 563 -17.80 28.36 -24.18
C GLU A 563 -16.82 28.62 -25.34
N VAL A 564 -15.68 27.93 -25.32
CA VAL A 564 -14.59 28.06 -26.30
C VAL A 564 -14.98 27.39 -27.62
N ILE A 565 -15.57 26.19 -27.53
CA ILE A 565 -16.08 25.43 -28.67
C ILE A 565 -17.26 26.20 -29.31
N GLY A 566 -18.20 26.67 -28.49
CA GLY A 566 -19.40 27.40 -28.91
C GLY A 566 -19.10 28.71 -29.63
N ALA A 567 -17.99 29.38 -29.31
CA ALA A 567 -17.59 30.63 -29.97
C ALA A 567 -17.27 30.48 -31.47
N VAL A 568 -16.92 29.27 -31.93
CA VAL A 568 -16.54 29.00 -33.32
C VAL A 568 -17.35 27.89 -33.99
N ARG A 569 -18.35 27.33 -33.29
CA ARG A 569 -19.12 26.14 -33.71
C ARG A 569 -19.76 26.26 -35.09
N ASP A 570 -20.25 27.44 -35.44
CA ASP A 570 -20.94 27.70 -36.72
C ASP A 570 -20.01 28.30 -37.79
N ASN A 571 -18.70 28.38 -37.53
CA ASN A 571 -17.75 28.96 -38.46
C ASN A 571 -17.31 27.91 -39.50
N PRO A 572 -17.53 28.15 -40.81
CA PRO A 572 -17.20 27.17 -41.85
C PRO A 572 -15.69 26.96 -42.06
N GLY A 573 -14.84 27.83 -41.50
CA GLY A 573 -13.39 27.77 -41.57
C GLY A 573 -12.72 26.82 -40.57
N ILE A 574 -13.51 26.12 -39.76
CA ILE A 574 -13.04 25.21 -38.72
C ILE A 574 -14.03 24.04 -38.57
N VAL A 575 -13.51 22.81 -38.58
CA VAL A 575 -14.28 21.58 -38.35
C VAL A 575 -13.94 21.05 -36.96
N LEU A 576 -14.93 21.01 -36.06
CA LEU A 576 -14.74 20.57 -34.68
C LEU A 576 -15.08 19.08 -34.54
N ILE A 577 -14.16 18.32 -33.92
CA ILE A 577 -14.36 16.92 -33.53
C ILE A 577 -14.38 16.84 -32.00
N GLU A 578 -15.48 16.36 -31.43
CA GLU A 578 -15.74 16.31 -29.97
C GLU A 578 -15.66 14.89 -29.38
N GLU A 579 -15.31 13.87 -30.18
CA GLU A 579 -15.32 12.43 -29.79
C GLU A 579 -14.17 11.99 -28.86
#